data_AF-A0AAV5VTY1-F1
#
_entry.id   AF-A0AAV5VTY1-F1
#
_cell.length_a   1.000
_cell.length_b   1.000
_cell.length_c   1.000
_cell.angle_alpha   90.00
_cell.angle_beta   90.00
_cell.angle_gamma   90.00
#
_symmetry.space_group_name_H-M   'P 1'
#
loop_
_entity.id
_entity.type
_entity.pdbx_description
1 polymer ?
#
loop_
_entity_poly.entity_id
_entity_poly.type
_entity_poly.pdbx_seq_one_letter_code
_entity_poly.pdbx_strand_id
1 'polypeptide(L)'
;RCFATVLFNMSIIELITALSSLFVFNRIMSTDEHMLTMFAGPCHLTESSSLCFSIYAIRLHGHAHHCALLAFSFCYRYYVIRNSEPSSRTVFLWLTIIYVPTVIVYV
;
A
#
# COMPACT_ATOMS: atom_id res chain seq x y z
N ARG A 1 -19.20 12.88 5.04
CA ARG A 1 -19.37 11.39 5.19
C ARG A 1 -18.43 10.62 4.27
N CYS A 2 -18.14 11.13 3.08
CA CYS A 2 -17.27 10.51 2.08
C CYS A 2 -15.82 10.33 2.58
N PHE A 3 -15.32 11.26 3.39
CA PHE A 3 -13.97 11.16 3.97
C PHE A 3 -13.78 9.95 4.90
N ALA A 4 -14.84 9.51 5.59
CA ALA A 4 -14.77 8.32 6.44
C ALA A 4 -14.53 7.04 5.61
N THR A 5 -15.05 6.98 4.39
CA THR A 5 -14.80 5.86 3.46
C THR A 5 -13.32 5.82 3.03
N VAL A 6 -12.72 6.98 2.75
CA VAL A 6 -11.29 7.08 2.43
C VAL A 6 -10.45 6.62 3.62
N LEU A 7 -10.78 7.09 4.83
CA LEU A 7 -10.06 6.73 6.05
C LEU A 7 -10.17 5.23 6.34
N PHE A 8 -11.35 4.65 6.17
CA PHE A 8 -11.58 3.21 6.36
C PHE A 8 -10.78 2.38 5.37
N ASN A 9 -10.74 2.77 4.09
CA ASN A 9 -9.94 2.10 3.08
C ASN A 9 -8.44 2.16 3.41
N MET A 10 -7.94 3.33 3.82
CA MET A 10 -6.57 3.53 4.25
C MET A 10 -6.20 2.64 5.46
N SER A 11 -7.09 2.53 6.46
CA SER A 11 -6.88 1.67 7.62
C SER A 11 -6.82 0.18 7.26
N ILE A 12 -7.64 -0.29 6.31
CA ILE A 12 -7.60 -1.68 5.84
C ILE A 12 -6.24 -1.97 5.18
N ILE A 13 -5.79 -1.08 4.30
CA ILE A 13 -4.51 -1.24 3.60
C ILE A 13 -3.35 -1.26 4.60
N GLU A 14 -3.35 -0.36 5.58
CA GLU A 14 -2.35 -0.33 6.65
C GLU A 14 -2.36 -1.62 7.49
N LEU A 15 -3.54 -2.13 7.83
CA LEU A 15 -3.66 -3.38 8.58
C LEU A 15 -3.07 -4.56 7.79
N ILE A 16 -3.40 -4.68 6.51
CA ILE A 16 -2.86 -5.74 5.63
C ILE A 16 -1.35 -5.59 5.48
N THR A 17 -0.85 -4.36 5.35
CA THR A 17 0.58 -4.06 5.23
C THR A 17 1.34 -4.38 6.51
N ALA A 18 0.76 -4.08 7.67
CA ALA A 18 1.30 -4.41 8.98
C ALA A 18 1.36 -5.93 9.19
N LEU A 19 0.28 -6.65 8.89
CA LEU A 19 0.26 -8.11 8.93
C LEU A 19 1.34 -8.70 8.00
N SER A 20 1.43 -8.22 6.76
CA SER A 20 2.45 -8.67 5.80
C SER A 20 3.87 -8.38 6.28
N SER A 21 4.08 -7.23 6.95
CA SER A 21 5.36 -6.86 7.55
C SER A 21 5.75 -7.72 8.75
N LEU A 22 4.78 -8.29 9.48
CA LEU A 22 5.06 -9.27 10.55
C LEU A 22 5.56 -10.61 9.98
N PHE A 23 5.06 -11.01 8.81
CA PHE A 23 5.44 -12.26 8.16
C PHE A 23 6.78 -12.19 7.39
N VAL A 24 7.13 -11.01 6.87
CA VAL A 24 8.34 -10.81 6.06
C VAL A 24 9.16 -9.62 6.56
N PHE A 25 10.36 -9.91 7.04
CA PHE A 25 11.43 -8.97 7.29
C PHE A 25 12.41 -8.96 6.12
N ASN A 26 12.31 -7.94 5.29
CA ASN A 26 13.22 -7.74 4.18
C ASN A 26 14.51 -7.07 4.67
N ARG A 27 15.67 -7.68 4.38
CA ARG A 27 16.99 -7.07 4.59
C ARG A 27 17.64 -6.84 3.23
N ILE A 28 17.91 -5.58 2.93
CA ILE A 28 18.60 -5.16 1.71
C ILE A 28 20.07 -5.00 2.06
N MET A 29 20.94 -5.74 1.37
CA MET A 29 22.39 -5.56 1.42
C MET A 29 22.85 -5.06 0.05
N SER A 30 23.51 -3.92 0.02
CA SER A 30 24.14 -3.40 -1.20
C SER A 30 25.59 -3.84 -1.21
N THR A 31 25.99 -4.55 -2.26
CA THR A 31 27.40 -4.73 -2.66
C THR A 31 27.67 -3.79 -3.84
N ASP A 32 28.93 -3.48 -4.17
CA ASP A 32 29.29 -2.52 -5.22
C ASP A 32 28.67 -2.82 -6.60
N GLU A 33 28.33 -4.09 -6.88
CA GLU A 33 27.75 -4.50 -8.18
C GLU A 33 26.31 -5.01 -8.10
N HIS A 34 25.83 -5.43 -6.93
CA HIS A 34 24.55 -6.13 -6.80
C HIS A 34 23.77 -5.74 -5.54
N MET A 35 22.45 -5.66 -5.69
CA MET A 35 21.51 -5.54 -4.58
C MET A 35 21.02 -6.93 -4.18
N LEU A 36 21.41 -7.38 -2.98
CA LEU A 36 20.98 -8.65 -2.41
C LEU A 36 19.80 -8.43 -1.47
N THR A 37 18.70 -9.10 -1.77
CA THR A 37 17.45 -8.99 -1.03
C THR A 37 17.21 -10.28 -0.27
N MET A 38 17.42 -10.27 1.05
CA MET A 38 17.19 -11.44 1.90
C MET A 38 15.85 -11.34 2.61
N PHE A 39 15.00 -12.36 2.48
CA PHE A 39 13.75 -12.48 3.22
C PHE A 39 14.00 -13.26 4.52
N ALA A 40 13.97 -12.55 5.64
CA ALA A 40 13.95 -13.12 6.98
C ALA A 40 12.53 -13.10 7.55
N GLY A 41 12.21 -13.94 8.54
CA GLY A 41 10.92 -13.91 9.25
C GLY A 41 10.12 -15.21 9.20
N PRO A 42 8.90 -15.21 9.76
CA PRO A 42 8.04 -16.38 9.85
C PRO A 42 7.71 -17.01 8.50
N CYS A 43 7.81 -16.24 7.41
CA CYS A 43 7.62 -16.78 6.07
C CYS A 43 8.57 -17.95 5.73
N HIS A 44 9.80 -17.95 6.27
CA HIS A 44 10.73 -19.06 6.05
C HIS A 44 10.21 -20.40 6.59
N LEU A 45 9.29 -20.38 7.57
CA LEU A 45 8.65 -21.58 8.11
C LEU A 45 7.75 -22.29 7.09
N THR A 46 7.34 -21.59 6.03
CA THR A 46 6.51 -22.17 4.97
C THR A 46 7.34 -22.89 3.90
N GLU A 47 8.68 -22.80 3.97
CA GLU A 47 9.66 -23.35 3.02
C GLU A 47 9.46 -22.93 1.55
N SER A 48 8.48 -22.07 1.27
CA SER A 48 8.08 -21.66 -0.06
C SER A 48 8.60 -20.26 -0.38
N SER A 49 9.60 -20.20 -1.25
CA SER A 49 10.18 -18.94 -1.71
C SER A 49 9.16 -18.05 -2.45
N SER A 50 8.25 -18.65 -3.21
CA SER A 50 7.21 -17.92 -3.94
C SER A 50 6.21 -17.24 -3.00
N LEU A 51 5.83 -17.90 -1.89
CA LEU A 51 4.96 -17.29 -0.88
C LEU A 51 5.63 -16.10 -0.20
N CYS A 52 6.93 -16.19 0.14
CA CYS A 52 7.65 -15.05 0.71
C CYS A 52 7.75 -13.88 -0.25
N PHE A 53 7.99 -14.16 -1.52
CA PHE A 53 8.02 -13.13 -2.54
C PHE A 53 6.65 -12.45 -2.71
N SER A 54 5.56 -13.22 -2.75
CA SER A 54 4.21 -12.66 -2.85
C SER A 54 3.83 -11.80 -1.64
N ILE A 55 4.14 -12.24 -0.41
CA ILE A 55 3.87 -11.43 0.80
C ILE A 55 4.72 -10.16 0.81
N TYR A 56 5.97 -10.24 0.35
CA TYR A 56 6.82 -9.06 0.18
C TYR A 56 6.23 -8.07 -0.84
N ALA A 57 5.74 -8.57 -1.98
CA ALA A 57 5.10 -7.77 -3.01
C ALA A 57 3.84 -7.06 -2.49
N ILE A 58 2.99 -7.77 -1.73
CA ILE A 58 1.80 -7.22 -1.07
C ILE A 58 2.18 -6.11 -0.07
N ARG A 59 3.24 -6.32 0.72
CA ARG A 59 3.77 -5.31 1.64
C ARG A 59 4.21 -4.05 0.89
N LEU A 60 4.96 -4.22 -0.20
CA LEU A 60 5.48 -3.10 -0.98
C LEU A 60 4.35 -2.33 -1.69
N HIS A 61 3.39 -3.06 -2.26
CA HIS A 61 2.14 -2.52 -2.80
C HIS A 61 1.41 -1.67 -1.75
N GLY A 62 1.22 -2.22 -0.55
CA GLY A 62 0.51 -1.56 0.54
C GLY A 62 1.17 -0.25 0.97
N HIS A 63 2.50 -0.23 1.13
CA HIS A 63 3.24 1.01 1.43
C HIS A 63 3.12 2.06 0.33
N ALA A 64 3.29 1.67 -0.94
CA ALA A 64 3.18 2.61 -2.06
C ALA A 64 1.75 3.17 -2.17
N HIS A 65 0.74 2.30 -2.02
CA HIS A 65 -0.65 2.70 -2.06
C HIS A 65 -1.04 3.60 -0.89
N HIS A 66 -0.51 3.34 0.32
CA HIS A 66 -0.68 4.22 1.47
C HIS A 66 -0.16 5.63 1.21
N CYS A 67 1.05 5.78 0.66
CA CYS A 67 1.59 7.09 0.30
C CYS A 67 0.70 7.84 -0.70
N ALA A 68 0.14 7.12 -1.68
CA ALA A 68 -0.79 7.71 -2.64
C ALA A 68 -2.11 8.16 -1.99
N LEU A 69 -2.68 7.35 -1.09
CA LEU A 69 -3.89 7.69 -0.33
C LEU A 69 -3.68 8.85 0.64
N LEU A 70 -2.49 8.95 1.24
CA LEU A 70 -2.09 10.10 2.05
C LEU A 70 -2.10 11.39 1.22
N ALA A 71 -1.43 11.38 0.07
CA ALA A 71 -1.41 12.52 -0.84
C ALA A 71 -2.82 12.91 -1.29
N PHE A 72 -3.64 11.92 -1.66
CA PHE A 72 -5.04 12.13 -2.01
C PHE A 72 -5.85 12.73 -0.86
N SER A 73 -5.62 12.29 0.38
CA SER A 73 -6.30 12.82 1.57
C SER A 73 -6.00 14.31 1.78
N PHE A 74 -4.76 14.75 1.55
CA PHE A 74 -4.42 16.18 1.56
C PHE A 74 -5.13 16.94 0.45
N CYS A 75 -5.11 16.43 -0.78
CA CYS A 75 -5.82 17.05 -1.92
C CYS A 75 -7.33 17.15 -1.66
N TYR A 76 -7.95 16.10 -1.11
CA TYR A 76 -9.36 16.08 -0.76
C TYR A 76 -9.70 17.14 0.28
N ARG A 77 -8.92 17.24 1.37
CA ARG A 77 -9.15 18.24 2.43
C ARG A 77 -9.00 19.65 1.88
N TYR A 78 -8.00 19.89 1.04
CA TYR A 78 -7.82 21.19 0.37
C TYR A 78 -9.00 21.52 -0.56
N TYR A 79 -9.49 20.52 -1.31
CA TYR A 79 -10.63 20.69 -2.20
C TYR A 79 -11.92 21.07 -1.44
N VAL A 80 -12.21 20.41 -0.32
CA VAL A 80 -13.42 20.69 0.49
C VAL A 80 -13.38 22.07 1.17
N ILE A 81 -12.18 22.61 1.45
CA ILE A 81 -12.06 23.98 1.99
C ILE A 81 -12.44 25.01 0.91
N ARG A 82 -12.14 24.73 -0.36
CA ARG A 82 -12.36 25.65 -1.48
C ARG A 82 -13.70 25.45 -2.19
N ASN A 83 -14.22 24.23 -2.22
CA ASN A 83 -15.41 23.82 -2.97
C ASN A 83 -16.37 23.02 -2.09
N SER A 84 -17.60 22.82 -2.55
CA SER A 84 -18.59 21.96 -1.87
C SER A 84 -18.14 20.49 -1.77
N GLU A 85 -18.64 19.77 -0.76
CA GLU A 85 -18.27 18.36 -0.51
C GLU A 85 -18.51 17.51 -1.78
N PRO A 86 -17.50 16.79 -2.27
CA PRO A 86 -17.66 15.96 -3.46
C PRO A 86 -18.59 14.77 -3.18
N SER A 87 -19.33 14.38 -4.21
CA SER A 87 -20.18 13.19 -4.19
C SER A 87 -19.36 11.92 -3.87
N SER A 88 -19.97 10.99 -3.13
CA SER A 88 -19.37 9.68 -2.82
C SER A 88 -18.94 8.90 -4.07
N ARG A 89 -19.66 9.05 -5.20
CA ARG A 89 -19.31 8.39 -6.46
C ARG A 89 -18.01 8.90 -7.04
N THR A 90 -17.78 10.22 -6.95
CA THR A 90 -16.56 10.85 -7.42
C THR A 90 -15.37 10.40 -6.59
N VAL A 91 -15.52 10.34 -5.26
CA VAL A 91 -14.47 9.84 -4.36
C VAL A 91 -14.13 8.38 -4.67
N PHE A 92 -15.14 7.55 -4.89
CA PHE A 92 -14.93 6.14 -5.26
C PHE A 92 -14.16 6.00 -6.59
N LEU A 93 -14.53 6.76 -7.62
CA LEU A 93 -13.80 6.77 -8.90
C LEU A 93 -12.33 7.16 -8.72
N TRP A 94 -12.04 8.19 -7.92
CA TRP A 94 -10.65 8.58 -7.64
C TRP A 94 -9.86 7.52 -6.89
N LEU A 95 -10.46 6.87 -5.90
CA LEU A 95 -9.83 5.75 -5.18
C LEU A 95 -9.49 4.60 -6.15
N THR A 96 -10.39 4.26 -7.08
CA THR A 96 -10.12 3.25 -8.10
C THR A 96 -8.97 3.66 -9.01
N ILE A 97 -8.93 4.90 -9.49
CA ILE A 97 -7.86 5.42 -10.36
C ILE A 97 -6.49 5.34 -9.67
N ILE A 98 -6.42 5.69 -8.38
CA ILE A 98 -5.18 5.66 -7.60
C ILE A 98 -4.71 4.21 -7.35
N TYR A 99 -5.63 3.27 -7.27
CA TYR A 99 -5.32 1.85 -7.04
C TYR A 99 -4.70 1.15 -8.26
N VAL A 100 -5.12 1.50 -9.48
CA VAL A 100 -4.63 0.88 -10.73
C VAL A 100 -3.09 0.87 -10.85
N PRO A 101 -2.37 2.01 -10.76
CA PRO A 101 -0.92 2.01 -10.95
C PRO A 101 -0.19 1.21 -9.86
N THR A 102 -0.70 1.21 -8.63
CA THR A 102 -0.05 0.46 -7.54
C THR A 102 -0.25 -1.04 -7.69
N VAL A 103 -1.36 -1.50 -8.27
CA VAL A 103 -1.52 -2.93 -8.60
C VAL A 103 -0.57 -3.33 -9.72
N ILE A 104 -0.58 -2.61 -10.85
CA ILE A 104 0.18 -2.99 -12.05
C ILE A 104 1.69 -3.11 -11.78
N VAL A 105 2.24 -2.27 -10.90
CA VAL A 105 3.68 -2.24 -10.63
C VAL A 105 4.11 -3.35 -9.65
N TYR A 106 3.25 -3.71 -8.71
CA TYR A 106 3.64 -4.52 -7.54
C TYR A 106 2.94 -5.88 -7.44
N VAL A 107 1.88 -6.13 -8.22
CA VAL A 107 1.10 -7.37 -8.22
C VAL A 107 1.08 -7.94 -9.64
#